data_AF-A0A194XUR9-F1
#
_entry.id   AF-A0A194XUR9-F1
#
_cell.length_a   1.000
_cell.length_b   1.000
_cell.length_c   1.000
_cell.angle_alpha   90.00
_cell.angle_beta   90.00
_cell.angle_gamma   90.00
#
_symmetry.space_group_name_H-M   'P 1'
#
loop_
_entity.id
_entity.type
_entity.pdbx_description
1 polymer ?
#
loop_
_entity_poly.entity_id
_entity_poly.type
_entity_poly.pdbx_seq_one_letter_code
_entity_poly.pdbx_strand_id
1 'polypeptide(L)'
;MAYENLISAYSLSPPNYPLLFVSLITFAFGYIEYIYSFALVVREGKSPFPVWMHTFYLAHDSTYCIRLFIAASTHDWNWFLTGMSAALLVWIFFELLNLYMAVTVEREEIWGAGARKDKRNDKMGMKSRNGIGRPLLDVVVQITGFFCVVNLFISFVGADCLFEWCLFTFVVMAWGPGILWCTREDRRGCSVGLAWVIVGGTINTFAPWSMWVMAMPETFGGAWFYASGIVFTAIALMNVGVVSQSRGNMTKDAKQNVPIGPVAMVGE
;
A
#
# COMPACT_ATOMS: atom_id res chain seq x y z
N MET A 1 -21.30 14.44 -16.92
CA MET A 1 -21.15 15.39 -15.78
C MET A 1 -20.10 14.96 -14.74
N ALA A 2 -20.14 13.76 -14.13
CA ALA A 2 -19.18 13.42 -13.05
C ALA A 2 -17.69 13.41 -13.47
N TYR A 3 -17.36 13.19 -14.76
CA TYR A 3 -15.96 13.08 -15.20
C TYR A 3 -15.50 14.21 -16.12
N GLU A 4 -16.34 15.22 -16.40
CA GLU A 4 -16.03 16.28 -17.38
C GLU A 4 -14.80 17.09 -16.98
N ASN A 5 -14.70 17.46 -15.70
CA ASN A 5 -13.56 18.24 -15.19
C ASN A 5 -12.25 17.47 -15.36
N LEU A 6 -12.27 16.16 -15.10
CA LEU A 6 -11.10 15.29 -15.28
C LEU A 6 -10.76 15.10 -16.75
N ILE A 7 -11.75 14.87 -17.61
CA ILE A 7 -11.56 14.76 -19.07
C ILE A 7 -10.91 16.04 -19.62
N SER A 8 -11.40 17.20 -19.19
CA SER A 8 -10.86 18.51 -19.59
C SER A 8 -9.44 18.72 -19.09
N ALA A 9 -9.19 18.47 -17.80
CA ALA A 9 -7.87 18.61 -17.18
C ALA A 9 -6.83 17.70 -17.85
N TYR A 10 -7.21 16.46 -18.18
CA TYR A 10 -6.34 15.49 -18.84
C TYR A 10 -6.50 15.48 -20.37
N SER A 11 -6.79 16.61 -21.01
CA SER A 11 -6.68 16.69 -22.47
C SER A 11 -5.23 16.60 -22.95
N LEU A 12 -4.98 16.01 -24.14
CA LEU A 12 -3.66 15.95 -24.79
C LEU A 12 -3.32 17.27 -25.52
N SER A 13 -3.50 18.39 -24.82
CA SER A 13 -3.23 19.73 -25.35
C SER A 13 -1.96 20.31 -24.73
N PRO A 14 -1.15 21.10 -25.46
CA PRO A 14 0.08 21.68 -24.93
C PRO A 14 -0.03 22.39 -23.57
N PRO A 15 -1.12 23.13 -23.25
CA PRO A 15 -1.29 23.73 -21.92
C PRO A 15 -1.34 22.72 -20.76
N ASN A 16 -1.73 21.48 -21.03
CA ASN A 16 -1.92 20.44 -20.01
C ASN A 16 -0.67 19.55 -19.83
N TYR A 17 0.36 19.70 -20.67
CA TYR A 17 1.58 18.87 -20.59
C TYR A 17 2.27 18.91 -19.21
N PRO A 18 2.34 20.05 -18.50
CA PRO A 18 2.86 20.07 -17.14
C PRO A 18 2.11 19.14 -16.17
N LEU A 19 0.77 19.14 -16.23
CA LEU A 19 -0.06 18.24 -15.41
C LEU A 19 0.21 16.77 -15.76
N LEU A 20 0.25 16.43 -17.06
CA LEU A 20 0.53 15.06 -17.51
C LEU A 20 1.90 14.57 -17.02
N PHE A 21 2.91 15.44 -17.09
CA PHE A 21 4.27 15.12 -16.63
C PHE A 21 4.33 14.89 -15.12
N VAL A 22 3.71 15.76 -14.31
CA VAL A 22 3.66 15.57 -12.86
C VAL A 22 2.86 14.31 -12.51
N SER A 23 1.77 14.04 -13.21
CA SER A 23 0.97 12.83 -13.01
C SER A 23 1.79 11.57 -13.27
N LEU A 24 2.59 11.56 -14.34
CA LEU A 24 3.52 10.46 -14.63
C LEU A 24 4.51 10.23 -13.48
N ILE A 25 5.07 11.29 -12.89
CA ILE A 25 5.96 11.19 -11.72
C ILE A 25 5.21 10.59 -10.53
N THR A 26 3.99 11.05 -10.26
CA THR A 26 3.15 10.53 -9.18
C THR A 26 2.89 9.03 -9.33
N PHE A 27 2.52 8.58 -10.54
CA PHE A 27 2.36 7.15 -10.82
C PHE A 27 3.67 6.38 -10.68
N ALA A 28 4.79 6.97 -11.11
CA ALA A 28 6.10 6.33 -10.98
C ALA A 28 6.46 6.03 -9.52
N PHE A 29 6.16 6.92 -8.57
CA PHE A 29 6.33 6.63 -7.13
C PHE A 29 5.54 5.40 -6.71
N GLY A 30 4.25 5.33 -7.05
CA GLY A 30 3.42 4.15 -6.75
C GLY A 30 3.99 2.86 -7.35
N TYR A 31 4.45 2.89 -8.60
CA TYR A 31 5.03 1.70 -9.24
C TYR A 31 6.33 1.26 -8.57
N ILE A 32 7.18 2.21 -8.18
CA ILE A 32 8.44 1.91 -7.46
C ILE A 32 8.13 1.27 -6.09
N GLU A 33 7.12 1.75 -5.37
CA GLU A 33 6.69 1.17 -4.09
C GLU A 33 6.30 -0.32 -4.26
N TYR A 34 5.58 -0.67 -5.32
CA TYR A 34 5.21 -2.05 -5.61
C TYR A 34 6.37 -2.92 -6.09
N ILE A 35 7.29 -2.35 -6.87
CA ILE A 35 8.54 -3.04 -7.23
C ILE A 35 9.30 -3.43 -5.95
N TYR A 36 9.38 -2.53 -4.96
CA TYR A 36 9.96 -2.85 -3.66
C TYR A 36 9.17 -3.93 -2.92
N SER A 37 7.83 -3.86 -2.92
CA SER A 37 6.98 -4.88 -2.29
C SER A 37 7.30 -6.26 -2.83
N PHE A 38 7.23 -6.44 -4.16
CA PHE A 38 7.51 -7.74 -4.77
C PHE A 38 8.95 -8.20 -4.57
N ALA A 39 9.93 -7.28 -4.71
CA ALA A 39 11.33 -7.62 -4.49
C ALA A 39 11.59 -8.11 -3.07
N LEU A 40 10.99 -7.48 -2.06
CA LEU A 40 11.14 -7.86 -0.66
C LEU A 40 10.40 -9.17 -0.34
N VAL A 41 9.18 -9.35 -0.84
CA VAL A 41 8.44 -10.61 -0.65
C VAL A 41 9.20 -11.78 -1.26
N VAL A 42 9.70 -11.64 -2.49
CA VAL A 42 10.45 -12.72 -3.18
C VAL A 42 11.77 -13.01 -2.49
N ARG A 43 12.51 -11.97 -2.07
CA ARG A 43 13.84 -12.13 -1.46
C ARG A 43 13.79 -12.58 -0.01
N GLU A 44 12.82 -12.09 0.76
CA GLU A 44 12.82 -12.17 2.23
C GLU A 44 11.58 -12.89 2.78
N GLY A 45 10.61 -13.22 1.92
CA GLY A 45 9.37 -13.87 2.31
C GLY A 45 8.45 -12.97 3.14
N LYS A 46 8.63 -11.64 3.05
CA LYS A 46 7.87 -10.65 3.84
C LYS A 46 7.54 -9.40 3.03
N SER A 47 6.27 -9.00 3.05
CA SER A 47 5.77 -7.76 2.46
C SER A 47 6.11 -6.56 3.34
N PRO A 48 6.44 -5.40 2.74
CA PRO A 48 6.55 -4.15 3.48
C PRO A 48 5.22 -3.58 3.92
N PHE A 49 4.09 -4.12 3.42
CA PHE A 49 2.78 -3.56 3.66
C PHE A 49 1.90 -4.52 4.46
N PRO A 50 1.11 -4.01 5.42
CA PRO A 50 0.15 -4.84 6.15
C PRO A 50 -0.97 -5.33 5.22
N VAL A 51 -1.50 -6.53 5.51
CA VAL A 51 -2.54 -7.18 4.67
C VAL A 51 -3.76 -6.29 4.43
N TRP A 52 -4.17 -5.53 5.45
CA TRP A 52 -5.35 -4.68 5.32
C TRP A 52 -5.18 -3.62 4.23
N MET A 53 -3.96 -3.13 3.98
CA MET A 53 -3.71 -2.18 2.90
C MET A 53 -3.99 -2.84 1.54
N HIS A 54 -3.55 -4.08 1.34
CA HIS A 54 -3.82 -4.81 0.11
C HIS A 54 -5.31 -5.08 -0.09
N THR A 55 -6.04 -5.41 0.98
CA THR A 55 -7.50 -5.59 0.88
C THR A 55 -8.24 -4.27 0.63
N PHE A 56 -7.73 -3.16 1.18
CA PHE A 56 -8.29 -1.82 0.96
C PHE A 56 -8.04 -1.35 -0.47
N TYR A 57 -6.81 -1.46 -0.96
CA TYR A 57 -6.45 -1.12 -2.33
C TYR A 57 -7.18 -1.99 -3.34
N LEU A 58 -7.35 -3.29 -3.08
CA LEU A 58 -8.13 -4.16 -3.98
C LEU A 58 -9.58 -3.67 -4.11
N ALA A 59 -10.22 -3.29 -3.01
CA ALA A 59 -11.59 -2.77 -3.03
C ALA A 59 -11.68 -1.41 -3.74
N HIS A 60 -10.73 -0.52 -3.46
CA HIS A 60 -10.61 0.79 -4.11
C HIS A 60 -10.42 0.64 -5.62
N ASP A 61 -9.37 -0.08 -6.04
CA ASP A 61 -8.96 -0.21 -7.43
C ASP A 61 -10.01 -0.94 -8.25
N SER A 62 -10.62 -2.00 -7.70
CA SER A 62 -11.73 -2.69 -8.35
C SER A 62 -12.93 -1.78 -8.58
N THR A 63 -13.29 -0.98 -7.57
CA THR A 63 -14.42 -0.05 -7.67
C THR A 63 -14.16 0.99 -8.77
N TYR A 64 -12.99 1.63 -8.76
CA TYR A 64 -12.69 2.66 -9.74
C TYR A 64 -12.36 2.11 -11.13
N CYS A 65 -11.76 0.93 -11.24
CA CYS A 65 -11.55 0.24 -12.52
C CYS A 65 -12.88 0.08 -13.27
N ILE A 66 -13.91 -0.45 -12.59
CA ILE A 66 -15.24 -0.66 -13.17
C ILE A 66 -15.91 0.67 -13.49
N ARG A 67 -15.89 1.63 -12.55
CA ARG A 67 -16.54 2.93 -12.76
C ARG A 67 -15.93 3.71 -13.92
N LEU A 68 -14.61 3.72 -14.04
CA LEU A 68 -13.90 4.39 -15.13
C LEU A 68 -14.10 3.67 -16.47
N PHE A 69 -14.22 2.34 -16.46
CA PHE A 69 -14.56 1.58 -17.67
C PHE A 69 -15.95 1.96 -18.20
N ILE A 70 -16.94 1.99 -17.30
CA ILE A 70 -18.30 2.43 -17.65
C ILE A 70 -18.29 3.88 -18.12
N ALA A 71 -17.60 4.78 -17.40
CA ALA A 71 -17.49 6.18 -17.78
C ALA A 71 -16.80 6.35 -19.15
N ALA A 72 -15.74 5.60 -19.44
CA ALA A 72 -15.09 5.61 -20.75
C ALA A 72 -16.08 5.22 -21.86
N SER A 73 -16.89 4.18 -21.64
CA SER A 73 -17.88 3.72 -22.63
C SER A 73 -18.96 4.75 -22.96
N THR A 74 -19.22 5.72 -22.06
CA THR A 74 -20.19 6.81 -22.28
C THR A 74 -19.56 8.13 -22.72
N HIS A 75 -18.22 8.20 -22.84
CA HIS A 75 -17.48 9.40 -23.25
C HIS A 75 -16.49 9.04 -24.37
N ASP A 76 -16.97 8.36 -25.40
CA ASP A 76 -16.23 7.99 -26.62
C ASP A 76 -14.87 7.33 -26.36
N TRP A 77 -14.80 6.49 -25.33
CA TRP A 77 -13.58 5.82 -24.89
C TRP A 77 -12.42 6.79 -24.63
N ASN A 78 -12.73 7.93 -23.99
CA ASN A 78 -11.74 8.94 -23.63
C ASN A 78 -10.44 8.31 -23.08
N TRP A 79 -9.30 8.78 -23.61
CA TRP A 79 -8.00 8.15 -23.39
C TRP A 79 -7.62 8.08 -21.90
N PHE A 80 -7.94 9.13 -21.12
CA PHE A 80 -7.58 9.20 -19.71
C PHE A 80 -8.42 8.22 -18.89
N LEU A 81 -9.74 8.19 -19.12
CA LEU A 81 -10.63 7.24 -18.43
C LEU A 81 -10.27 5.79 -18.76
N THR A 82 -10.03 5.51 -20.04
CA THR A 82 -9.64 4.17 -20.51
C THR A 82 -8.27 3.77 -19.94
N GLY A 83 -7.29 4.67 -20.02
CA GLY A 83 -5.93 4.44 -19.51
C GLY A 83 -5.90 4.23 -18.00
N MET A 84 -6.63 5.05 -17.23
CA MET A 84 -6.75 4.90 -15.78
C MET A 84 -7.47 3.60 -15.40
N SER A 85 -8.56 3.24 -16.09
CA SER A 85 -9.23 1.95 -15.87
C SER A 85 -8.28 0.76 -16.11
N ALA A 86 -7.54 0.78 -17.22
CA ALA A 86 -6.55 -0.25 -17.53
C ALA A 86 -5.39 -0.28 -16.51
N ALA A 87 -4.92 0.88 -16.05
CA ALA A 87 -3.90 0.96 -15.00
C ALA A 87 -4.41 0.36 -13.68
N LEU A 88 -5.64 0.69 -13.25
CA LEU A 88 -6.28 0.09 -12.06
C LEU A 88 -6.45 -1.42 -12.19
N LEU A 89 -6.70 -1.93 -13.39
CA LEU A 89 -6.71 -3.38 -13.61
C LEU A 89 -5.35 -4.01 -13.31
N VAL A 90 -4.24 -3.36 -13.67
CA VAL A 90 -2.89 -3.82 -13.31
C VAL A 90 -2.68 -3.77 -11.80
N TRP A 91 -3.12 -2.70 -11.12
CA TRP A 91 -3.06 -2.59 -9.66
C TRP A 91 -3.85 -3.71 -8.96
N ILE A 92 -5.04 -4.06 -9.45
CA ILE A 92 -5.83 -5.20 -8.95
C ILE A 92 -5.01 -6.50 -9.00
N PHE A 93 -4.30 -6.78 -10.11
CA PHE A 93 -3.45 -7.97 -10.19
C PHE A 93 -2.30 -7.93 -9.18
N PHE A 94 -1.72 -6.76 -8.94
CA PHE A 94 -0.71 -6.59 -7.91
C PHE A 94 -1.26 -6.87 -6.51
N GLU A 95 -2.47 -6.42 -6.18
CA GLU A 95 -3.10 -6.74 -4.90
C GLU A 95 -3.40 -8.22 -4.74
N LEU A 96 -3.94 -8.85 -5.78
CA LEU A 96 -4.24 -10.28 -5.75
C LEU A 96 -2.96 -11.10 -5.54
N LEU A 97 -1.85 -10.72 -6.16
CA LEU A 97 -0.56 -11.36 -5.96
C LEU A 97 -0.05 -11.17 -4.54
N ASN A 98 -0.09 -9.95 -3.98
CA ASN A 98 0.34 -9.72 -2.61
C ASN A 98 -0.53 -10.46 -1.59
N LEU A 99 -1.86 -10.50 -1.79
CA LEU A 99 -2.77 -11.27 -0.93
C LEU A 99 -2.53 -12.77 -1.03
N TYR A 100 -2.23 -13.28 -2.23
CA TYR A 100 -1.82 -14.67 -2.42
C TYR A 100 -0.54 -14.98 -1.62
N MET A 101 0.47 -14.12 -1.72
CA MET A 101 1.73 -14.28 -0.97
C MET A 101 1.50 -14.15 0.55
N ALA A 102 0.63 -13.24 0.99
CA ALA A 102 0.27 -13.10 2.39
C ALA A 102 -0.32 -14.39 2.96
N VAL A 103 -1.23 -15.03 2.23
CA VAL A 103 -1.92 -16.27 2.66
C VAL A 103 -1.03 -17.51 2.52
N THR A 104 -0.12 -17.55 1.55
CA THR A 104 0.68 -18.75 1.29
C THR A 104 2.05 -18.74 1.96
N VAL A 105 2.72 -17.60 1.98
CA VAL A 105 4.10 -17.42 2.47
C VAL A 105 4.11 -16.79 3.86
N GLU A 106 3.39 -15.67 4.04
CA GLU A 106 3.50 -14.84 5.25
C GLU A 106 2.54 -15.27 6.37
N ARG A 107 1.71 -16.29 6.13
CA ARG A 107 0.56 -16.61 6.99
C ARG A 107 0.89 -16.81 8.47
N GLU A 108 2.06 -17.39 8.75
CA GLU A 108 2.48 -17.72 10.11
C GLU A 108 2.89 -16.46 10.87
N GLU A 109 3.46 -15.46 10.20
CA GLU A 109 3.75 -14.16 10.79
C GLU A 109 2.47 -13.40 11.08
N ILE A 110 1.53 -13.39 10.14
CA ILE A 110 0.34 -12.55 10.20
C ILE A 110 -0.74 -13.15 11.12
N TRP A 111 -1.02 -14.44 11.00
CA TRP A 111 -2.10 -15.12 11.75
C TRP A 111 -1.59 -16.14 12.79
N GLY A 112 -0.31 -16.50 12.79
CA GLY A 112 0.23 -17.54 13.68
C GLY A 112 0.36 -17.12 15.15
N ALA A 113 0.43 -15.82 15.45
CA ALA A 113 0.47 -15.32 16.83
C ALA A 113 -0.83 -15.60 17.60
N GLY A 114 -1.98 -15.54 16.92
CA GLY A 114 -3.28 -15.89 17.49
C GLY A 114 -3.43 -17.39 17.77
N ALA A 115 -2.88 -18.24 16.89
CA ALA A 115 -2.90 -19.69 17.06
C ALA A 115 -2.05 -20.18 18.25
N ARG A 116 -0.99 -19.45 18.63
CA ARG A 116 -0.20 -19.79 19.85
C ARG A 116 -0.95 -19.51 21.15
N LYS A 117 -1.80 -18.48 21.21
CA LYS A 117 -2.65 -18.18 22.38
C LYS A 117 -3.82 -19.15 22.52
N ASP A 118 -4.29 -19.73 21.41
CA ASP A 118 -5.34 -20.76 21.39
C ASP A 118 -4.88 -22.15 21.86
N LYS A 119 -3.60 -22.35 22.21
CA LYS A 119 -3.15 -23.58 22.91
C LYS A 119 -3.84 -23.83 24.26
N ARG A 120 -4.55 -22.84 24.81
CA ARG A 120 -5.44 -23.04 25.97
C ARG A 120 -6.74 -23.77 25.61
N ASN A 121 -7.17 -23.71 24.34
CA ASN A 121 -8.34 -24.40 23.79
C ASN A 121 -8.04 -25.82 23.27
N ASP A 122 -6.76 -26.21 23.13
CA ASP A 122 -6.36 -27.59 22.76
C ASP A 122 -6.84 -28.66 23.77
N LYS A 123 -7.26 -28.26 24.98
CA LYS A 123 -7.88 -29.18 25.95
C LYS A 123 -9.29 -29.64 25.59
N MET A 124 -9.96 -29.04 24.60
CA MET A 124 -11.29 -29.46 24.12
C MET A 124 -11.26 -30.27 22.80
N GLY A 125 -10.10 -30.77 22.37
CA GLY A 125 -10.03 -31.66 21.20
C GLY A 125 -10.34 -31.00 19.84
N MET A 126 -10.48 -29.67 19.81
CA MET A 126 -10.68 -28.91 18.58
C MET A 126 -9.32 -28.63 17.94
N LYS A 127 -8.81 -29.64 17.24
CA LYS A 127 -7.57 -29.66 16.44
C LYS A 127 -7.23 -28.27 15.88
N SER A 128 -6.13 -27.67 16.36
CA SER A 128 -5.59 -26.39 15.87
C SER A 128 -5.65 -26.35 14.34
N ARG A 129 -6.60 -25.58 13.83
CA ARG A 129 -6.94 -25.50 12.41
C ARG A 129 -5.90 -24.60 11.73
N ASN A 130 -4.68 -25.12 11.57
CA ASN A 130 -3.59 -24.54 10.78
C ASN A 130 -3.91 -24.57 9.26
N GLY A 131 -5.18 -24.46 8.89
CA GLY A 131 -5.65 -24.48 7.52
C GLY A 131 -5.80 -23.06 6.97
N ILE A 132 -5.64 -22.92 5.66
CA ILE A 132 -5.81 -21.68 4.89
C ILE A 132 -7.17 -20.99 5.12
N GLY A 133 -8.17 -21.72 5.65
CA GLY A 133 -9.53 -21.21 5.84
C GLY A 133 -9.65 -19.96 6.73
N ARG A 134 -8.87 -19.83 7.82
CA ARG A 134 -8.95 -18.64 8.69
C ARG A 134 -8.31 -17.41 8.03
N PRO A 135 -7.08 -17.46 7.50
CA PRO A 135 -6.51 -16.36 6.72
C PRO A 135 -7.41 -15.93 5.55
N LEU A 136 -7.95 -16.90 4.80
CA LEU A 136 -8.83 -16.61 3.67
C LEU A 136 -10.12 -15.92 4.11
N LEU A 137 -10.76 -16.38 5.19
CA LEU A 137 -11.96 -15.75 5.72
C LEU A 137 -11.68 -14.31 6.16
N ASP A 138 -10.57 -14.06 6.85
CA ASP A 138 -10.17 -12.71 7.28
C ASP A 138 -9.98 -11.78 6.08
N VAL A 139 -9.25 -12.22 5.04
CA VAL A 139 -9.07 -11.47 3.79
C VAL A 139 -10.41 -11.17 3.13
N VAL A 140 -11.31 -12.15 3.00
CA VAL A 140 -12.64 -11.95 2.38
C VAL A 140 -13.49 -10.96 3.18
N VAL A 141 -13.48 -11.05 4.51
CA VAL A 141 -14.21 -10.13 5.39
C VAL A 141 -13.65 -8.70 5.26
N GLN A 142 -12.32 -8.54 5.25
CA GLN A 142 -11.68 -7.24 5.06
C GLN A 142 -12.02 -6.63 3.70
N ILE A 143 -11.89 -7.39 2.60
CA ILE A 143 -12.26 -6.92 1.25
C ILE A 143 -13.72 -6.48 1.21
N THR A 144 -14.63 -7.30 1.74
CA THR A 144 -16.07 -6.97 1.77
C THR A 144 -16.33 -5.69 2.57
N GLY A 145 -15.72 -5.56 3.75
CA GLY A 145 -15.81 -4.36 4.56
C GLY A 145 -15.28 -3.12 3.85
N PHE A 146 -14.13 -3.22 3.19
CA PHE A 146 -13.56 -2.10 2.43
C PHE A 146 -14.39 -1.73 1.20
N PHE A 147 -15.02 -2.69 0.50
CA PHE A 147 -15.99 -2.35 -0.54
C PHE A 147 -17.15 -1.52 0.01
N CYS A 148 -17.67 -1.86 1.19
CA CYS A 148 -18.69 -1.05 1.85
C CYS A 148 -18.17 0.35 2.16
N VAL A 149 -16.98 0.49 2.75
CA VAL A 149 -16.38 1.79 3.08
C VAL A 149 -16.19 2.65 1.83
N VAL A 150 -15.62 2.07 0.76
CA VAL A 150 -15.37 2.77 -0.50
C VAL A 150 -16.68 3.29 -1.10
N ASN A 151 -17.69 2.42 -1.22
CA ASN A 151 -18.96 2.80 -1.84
C ASN A 151 -19.81 3.73 -0.96
N LEU A 152 -19.73 3.63 0.36
CA LEU A 152 -20.39 4.57 1.26
C LEU A 152 -19.80 5.98 1.12
N PHE A 153 -18.47 6.10 1.05
CA PHE A 153 -17.84 7.40 0.83
C PHE A 153 -18.21 7.99 -0.52
N ILE A 154 -18.22 7.18 -1.59
CA ILE A 154 -18.69 7.60 -2.92
C ILE A 154 -20.12 8.11 -2.83
N SER A 155 -20.98 7.44 -2.06
CA SER A 155 -22.36 7.88 -1.84
C SER A 155 -22.47 9.20 -1.08
N PHE A 156 -21.51 9.54 -0.24
CA PHE A 156 -21.52 10.79 0.54
C PHE A 156 -20.87 11.96 -0.19
N VAL A 157 -19.76 11.72 -0.88
CA VAL A 157 -18.96 12.78 -1.51
C VAL A 157 -19.40 13.05 -2.94
N GLY A 158 -19.72 12.00 -3.69
CA GLY A 158 -20.06 12.12 -5.10
C GLY A 158 -19.43 11.02 -5.95
N ALA A 159 -20.00 10.85 -7.15
CA ALA A 159 -19.55 9.85 -8.12
C ALA A 159 -18.17 10.14 -8.72
N ASP A 160 -17.75 11.40 -8.63
CA ASP A 160 -16.58 12.05 -9.22
C ASP A 160 -15.37 12.11 -8.27
N CYS A 161 -15.48 11.57 -7.05
CA CYS A 161 -14.46 11.68 -6.01
C CYS A 161 -13.20 10.81 -6.21
N LEU A 162 -12.86 10.49 -7.47
CA LEU A 162 -11.69 9.66 -7.81
C LEU A 162 -10.40 10.28 -7.25
N PHE A 163 -10.22 11.58 -7.40
CA PHE A 163 -8.96 12.24 -7.03
C PHE A 163 -8.78 12.31 -5.52
N GLU A 164 -9.86 12.48 -4.77
CA GLU A 164 -9.90 12.42 -3.31
C GLU A 164 -9.53 11.03 -2.81
N TRP A 165 -10.05 9.99 -3.45
CA TRP A 165 -9.69 8.62 -3.12
C TRP A 165 -8.24 8.28 -3.49
N CYS A 166 -7.77 8.69 -4.68
CA CYS A 166 -6.36 8.56 -5.04
C CYS A 166 -5.45 9.33 -4.06
N LEU A 167 -5.83 10.54 -3.62
CA LEU A 167 -5.07 11.25 -2.58
C LEU A 167 -5.03 10.42 -1.29
N PHE A 168 -6.16 9.83 -0.92
CA PHE A 168 -6.27 9.03 0.28
C PHE A 168 -5.40 7.77 0.23
N THR A 169 -5.21 7.13 -0.93
CA THR A 169 -4.28 6.00 -1.03
C THR A 169 -2.83 6.42 -0.77
N PHE A 170 -2.38 7.59 -1.24
CA PHE A 170 -1.06 8.14 -0.90
C PHE A 170 -0.92 8.46 0.60
N VAL A 171 -1.99 8.96 1.22
CA VAL A 171 -2.05 9.16 2.69
C VAL A 171 -1.89 7.83 3.43
N VAL A 172 -2.62 6.80 3.00
CA VAL A 172 -2.53 5.45 3.55
C VAL A 172 -1.13 4.88 3.35
N MET A 173 -0.49 5.12 2.21
CA MET A 173 0.88 4.70 1.94
C MET A 173 1.92 5.39 2.83
N ALA A 174 1.73 6.68 3.14
CA ALA A 174 2.63 7.42 4.04
C ALA A 174 2.58 6.87 5.48
N TRP A 175 1.41 6.40 5.93
CA TRP A 175 1.15 6.01 7.32
C TRP A 175 1.19 4.50 7.56
N GLY A 176 0.46 3.73 6.76
CA GLY A 176 0.16 2.31 6.97
C GLY A 176 1.40 1.41 7.10
N PRO A 177 2.42 1.51 6.24
CA PRO A 177 3.63 0.70 6.35
C PRO A 177 4.35 0.90 7.70
N GLY A 178 4.34 2.13 8.22
CA GLY A 178 4.92 2.49 9.52
C GLY A 178 4.34 1.69 10.69
N ILE A 179 3.03 1.42 10.67
CA ILE A 179 2.37 0.61 11.71
C ILE A 179 2.99 -0.79 11.75
N LEU A 180 3.16 -1.42 10.58
CA LEU A 180 3.75 -2.74 10.49
C LEU A 180 5.23 -2.71 10.88
N TRP A 181 5.99 -1.73 10.38
CA TRP A 181 7.43 -1.64 10.63
C TRP A 181 7.77 -1.43 12.11
N CYS A 182 6.95 -0.68 12.84
CA CYS A 182 7.08 -0.49 14.29
C CYS A 182 6.87 -1.79 15.09
N THR A 183 6.14 -2.76 14.55
CA THR A 183 5.90 -4.05 15.21
C THR A 183 6.94 -5.11 14.89
N ARG A 184 7.80 -4.87 13.89
CA ARG A 184 8.84 -5.83 13.47
C ARG A 184 10.12 -5.65 14.27
N GLU A 185 10.65 -6.76 14.74
CA GLU A 185 11.92 -6.82 15.48
C GLU A 185 13.15 -6.82 14.56
N ASP A 186 12.96 -7.16 13.28
CA ASP A 186 14.01 -7.24 12.28
C ASP A 186 13.73 -6.35 11.05
N ARG A 187 14.71 -6.26 10.15
CA ARG A 187 14.60 -5.49 8.90
C ARG A 187 13.94 -6.25 7.76
N ARG A 188 13.52 -7.51 7.95
CA ARG A 188 12.97 -8.30 6.85
C ARG A 188 11.61 -7.75 6.44
N GLY A 189 11.41 -7.60 5.14
CA GLY A 189 10.27 -6.90 4.57
C GLY A 189 10.31 -5.39 4.77
N CYS A 190 11.43 -4.80 5.20
CA CYS A 190 11.57 -3.35 5.39
C CYS A 190 12.79 -2.81 4.63
N SER A 191 12.63 -1.71 3.87
CA SER A 191 13.71 -1.10 3.09
C SER A 191 13.80 0.39 3.37
N VAL A 192 15.02 0.88 3.69
CA VAL A 192 15.28 2.33 3.81
C VAL A 192 15.06 3.02 2.46
N GLY A 193 15.36 2.33 1.35
CA GLY A 193 15.08 2.85 0.01
C GLY A 193 13.57 3.05 -0.19
N LEU A 194 12.76 2.04 0.17
CA LEU A 194 11.30 2.15 0.10
C LEU A 194 10.78 3.30 1.00
N ALA A 195 11.29 3.43 2.22
CA ALA A 195 10.89 4.51 3.11
C ALA A 195 11.16 5.90 2.51
N TRP A 196 12.29 6.09 1.82
CA TRP A 196 12.58 7.34 1.10
C TRP A 196 11.71 7.54 -0.14
N VAL A 197 11.36 6.48 -0.85
CA VAL A 197 10.40 6.55 -1.97
C VAL A 197 9.05 7.08 -1.46
N ILE A 198 8.55 6.55 -0.34
CA ILE A 198 7.30 7.01 0.28
C ILE A 198 7.39 8.48 0.71
N VAL A 199 8.51 8.93 1.27
CA VAL A 199 8.73 10.36 1.58
C VAL A 199 8.66 11.20 0.31
N GLY A 200 9.35 10.80 -0.76
CA GLY A 200 9.34 11.50 -2.04
C GLY A 200 7.94 11.57 -2.65
N GLY A 201 7.21 10.45 -2.66
CA GLY A 201 5.83 10.35 -3.13
C GLY A 201 4.89 11.24 -2.32
N THR A 202 5.06 11.28 -0.99
CA THR A 202 4.26 12.13 -0.09
C THR A 202 4.49 13.62 -0.36
N ILE A 203 5.76 14.04 -0.48
CA ILE A 203 6.10 15.43 -0.81
C ILE A 203 5.53 15.81 -2.18
N ASN A 204 5.71 14.95 -3.18
CA ASN A 204 5.18 15.18 -4.52
C ASN A 204 3.65 15.29 -4.54
N THR A 205 2.96 14.51 -3.71
CA THR A 205 1.49 14.50 -3.58
C THR A 205 0.95 15.82 -3.06
N PHE A 206 1.58 16.39 -2.04
CA PHE A 206 1.10 17.61 -1.38
C PHE A 206 1.81 18.90 -1.85
N ALA A 207 2.66 18.80 -2.86
CA ALA A 207 3.31 19.97 -3.44
C ALA A 207 2.30 20.91 -4.11
N PRO A 208 2.53 22.23 -4.15
CA PRO A 208 1.68 23.18 -4.87
C PRO A 208 1.57 22.91 -6.38
N TRP A 209 2.52 22.17 -6.94
CA TRP A 209 2.55 21.73 -8.33
C TRP A 209 2.15 20.26 -8.49
N SER A 210 1.51 19.64 -7.49
CA SER A 210 1.08 18.25 -7.59
C SER A 210 -0.06 18.09 -8.60
N MET A 211 -0.26 16.85 -9.08
CA MET A 211 -1.33 16.57 -10.04
C MET A 211 -2.72 16.93 -9.52
N TRP A 212 -2.92 16.91 -8.20
CA TRP A 212 -4.18 17.28 -7.57
C TRP A 212 -4.43 18.79 -7.65
N VAL A 213 -3.46 19.60 -7.22
CA VAL A 213 -3.58 21.07 -7.25
C VAL A 213 -3.69 21.56 -8.69
N MET A 214 -2.97 20.95 -9.62
CA MET A 214 -3.01 21.33 -11.03
C MET A 214 -4.31 20.93 -11.73
N ALA A 215 -4.92 19.81 -11.34
CA ALA A 215 -6.19 19.36 -11.93
C ALA A 215 -7.42 20.05 -11.32
N MET A 216 -7.41 20.28 -10.00
CA MET A 216 -8.55 20.79 -9.22
C MET A 216 -8.07 21.75 -8.10
N PRO A 217 -7.58 22.94 -8.45
CA PRO A 217 -6.99 23.88 -7.49
C PRO A 217 -7.97 24.38 -6.43
N GLU A 218 -9.27 24.44 -6.75
CA GLU A 218 -10.33 24.82 -5.80
C GLU A 218 -10.51 23.80 -4.67
N THR A 219 -10.24 22.52 -4.93
CA THR A 219 -10.36 21.45 -3.93
C THR A 219 -9.05 21.23 -3.20
N PHE A 220 -7.92 21.19 -3.91
CA PHE A 220 -6.62 20.80 -3.36
C PHE A 220 -5.67 21.98 -3.11
N GLY A 221 -6.07 23.22 -3.43
CA GLY A 221 -5.26 24.42 -3.15
C GLY A 221 -5.48 25.02 -1.75
N GLY A 222 -6.28 24.39 -0.89
CA GLY A 222 -6.66 24.91 0.42
C GLY A 222 -5.63 24.67 1.54
N ALA A 223 -5.73 25.45 2.62
CA ALA A 223 -4.81 25.36 3.76
C ALA A 223 -4.74 23.95 4.40
N TRP A 224 -5.86 23.24 4.46
CA TRP A 224 -5.93 21.88 5.01
C TRP A 224 -5.22 20.83 4.17
N PHE A 225 -5.15 21.02 2.84
CA PHE A 225 -4.39 20.14 1.96
C PHE A 225 -2.90 20.20 2.31
N TYR A 226 -2.33 21.40 2.37
CA TYR A 226 -0.92 21.60 2.70
C TYR A 226 -0.59 21.24 4.15
N ALA A 227 -1.47 21.56 5.10
CA ALA A 227 -1.31 21.16 6.50
C ALA A 227 -1.25 19.63 6.64
N SER A 228 -2.12 18.91 5.93
CA SER A 228 -2.09 17.45 5.86
C SER A 228 -0.76 16.95 5.26
N GLY A 229 -0.28 17.61 4.20
CA GLY A 229 1.01 17.29 3.60
C GLY A 229 2.20 17.39 4.55
N ILE A 230 2.24 18.42 5.40
CA ILE A 230 3.27 18.57 6.44
C ILE A 230 3.20 17.40 7.42
N VAL A 231 2.00 17.06 7.89
CA VAL A 231 1.79 15.97 8.86
C VAL A 231 2.20 14.62 8.26
N PHE A 232 1.74 14.28 7.05
CA PHE A 232 2.06 12.99 6.44
C PHE A 232 3.51 12.88 5.99
N THR A 233 4.15 14.00 5.60
CA THR A 233 5.60 14.02 5.35
C THR A 233 6.37 13.74 6.64
N ALA A 234 5.96 14.32 7.77
CA ALA A 234 6.59 14.03 9.06
C ALA A 234 6.43 12.55 9.47
N ILE A 235 5.25 11.96 9.27
CA ILE A 235 5.00 10.53 9.50
C ILE A 235 5.90 9.67 8.61
N ALA A 236 5.99 9.98 7.32
CA ALA A 236 6.86 9.24 6.39
C ALA A 236 8.35 9.33 6.79
N LEU A 237 8.81 10.51 7.24
CA LEU A 237 10.18 10.69 7.76
C LEU A 237 10.41 9.89 9.06
N MET A 238 9.43 9.82 9.95
CA MET A 238 9.52 8.96 11.14
C MET A 238 9.71 7.50 10.75
N ASN A 239 9.01 7.03 9.71
CA ASN A 239 9.14 5.67 9.21
C ASN A 239 10.56 5.38 8.66
N VAL A 240 11.22 6.36 8.03
CA VAL A 240 12.65 6.25 7.68
C VAL A 240 13.51 6.02 8.92
N GLY A 241 13.25 6.75 10.01
CA GLY A 241 13.93 6.60 11.29
C GLY A 241 13.77 5.20 11.88
N VAL A 242 12.54 4.69 11.93
CA VAL A 242 12.21 3.33 12.41
C VAL A 242 13.02 2.28 11.65
N VAL A 243 12.94 2.27 10.32
CA VAL A 243 13.61 1.25 9.49
C VAL A 243 15.14 1.36 9.58
N SER A 244 15.66 2.59 9.74
CA SER A 244 17.10 2.82 9.90
C SER A 244 17.63 2.26 11.22
N GLN A 245 16.88 2.42 12.31
CA GLN A 245 17.25 1.94 13.65
C GLN A 245 17.16 0.42 13.79
N SER A 246 16.25 -0.25 13.07
CA SER A 246 16.15 -1.73 13.05
C SER A 246 17.45 -2.43 12.59
N ARG A 247 18.45 -1.68 12.06
CA ARG A 247 19.79 -2.19 11.74
C ARG A 247 20.65 -2.42 12.99
N GLY A 248 20.41 -1.69 14.08
CA GLY A 248 21.23 -1.71 15.30
C GLY A 248 21.06 -2.98 16.14
N ASN A 249 19.91 -3.65 16.08
CA ASN A 249 19.64 -4.87 16.85
C ASN A 249 20.35 -6.10 16.25
N MET A 250 20.53 -6.15 14.92
CA MET A 250 21.27 -7.25 14.27
C MET A 250 22.73 -7.35 14.74
N THR A 251 23.39 -6.23 15.05
CA THR A 251 24.78 -6.23 15.55
C THR A 251 24.93 -6.69 17.00
N LYS A 252 23.85 -6.66 17.80
CA LYS A 252 23.88 -7.16 19.18
C LYS A 252 23.65 -8.66 19.23
N ASP A 253 22.70 -9.17 18.45
CA ASP A 253 22.40 -10.61 18.41
C ASP A 253 23.44 -11.41 17.62
N ALA A 254 24.03 -10.83 16.57
CA ALA A 254 25.16 -11.45 15.87
C ALA A 254 26.44 -11.55 16.74
N LYS A 255 26.55 -10.72 17.79
CA LYS A 255 27.65 -10.81 18.77
C LYS A 255 27.34 -11.76 19.94
N GLN A 256 26.07 -12.11 20.19
CA GLN A 256 25.69 -13.05 21.24
C GLN A 256 25.60 -14.51 20.78
N ASN A 257 25.55 -14.76 19.46
CA ASN A 257 25.49 -16.11 18.89
C ASN A 257 26.78 -16.54 18.15
N VAL A 258 27.96 -16.12 18.63
CA VAL A 258 29.20 -16.84 18.29
C VAL A 258 29.33 -18.01 19.25
N PRO A 259 29.17 -19.28 18.82
CA PRO A 259 29.52 -20.40 19.67
C PRO A 259 31.04 -20.37 19.84
N ILE A 260 31.49 -19.92 21.00
CA ILE A 260 32.85 -20.20 21.48
C ILE A 260 32.85 -21.67 21.86
N GLY A 261 33.36 -22.51 20.95
CA GLY A 261 33.59 -23.92 21.23
C GLY A 261 34.66 -24.45 20.29
N PRO A 262 35.85 -24.85 20.78
CA PRO A 262 36.82 -25.54 19.96
C PRO A 262 36.24 -26.91 19.59
N VAL A 263 36.15 -27.19 18.29
CA VAL A 263 35.93 -28.55 17.79
C VAL A 263 37.19 -29.33 18.13
N ALA A 264 37.16 -30.06 19.24
CA ALA A 264 38.17 -31.05 19.56
C ALA A 264 38.11 -32.15 18.51
N MET A 265 39.26 -32.43 17.91
CA MET A 265 39.47 -33.58 17.05
C MET A 265 39.30 -34.86 17.86
N VAL A 266 38.61 -35.85 17.29
CA VAL A 266 38.79 -37.26 17.64
C VAL A 266 39.08 -37.98 16.34
N GLY A 267 40.35 -38.30 16.14
CA GLY A 267 40.74 -39.40 15.29
C GLY A 267 40.42 -40.71 16.01
N GLU A 268 39.89 -41.67 15.27
CA GLU A 268 40.35 -43.06 15.14
C GLU A 268 39.53 -43.72 14.01
#